data_AF-A0A9D9VDC3-F1
#
_entry.id   AF-A0A9D9VDC3-F1
#
_cell.length_a   1.000
_cell.length_b   1.000
_cell.length_c   1.000
_cell.angle_alpha   90.00
_cell.angle_beta   90.00
_cell.angle_gamma   90.00
#
_symmetry.space_group_name_H-M   'P 1'
#
loop_
_entity.id
_entity.type
_entity.pdbx_description
1 polymer ?
#
loop_
_entity_poly.entity_id
_entity_poly.type
_entity_poly.pdbx_seq_one_letter_code
_entity_poly.pdbx_strand_id
1 'polypeptide(L)'
;MGAGVWSNGGIQTSTSRLAENTFGSWAEYELISNQTINSMASASGYNQGSSSNSYDKIAKLTPRTDSQLGNYSGGWSGSAGELIDNFKARYEGSATTGWDYSKVSSDGKITAFRAASGINFGGITLNNGQSVVVFIDGDVTITDNIISDLGNATSAMNIPQMVIVASGNINVKNNVTQIDAWLLTQKDLKTCDIVKDSVNQNSCGNSLKINGPIVANNIKSWRTSGSGSDYSQPAEIYNLRSDAYLWADAHSSGEGKIITTRTNELPVRF
;
A
#
# COMPACT_ATOMS: atom_id res chain seq x y z
N MET A 1 -3.49 -6.78 12.90
CA MET A 1 -3.80 -5.37 12.58
C MET A 1 -3.70 -5.25 11.08
N GLY A 2 -4.78 -4.93 10.38
CA GLY A 2 -4.71 -4.64 8.95
C GLY A 2 -5.20 -3.23 8.71
N ALA A 3 -4.32 -2.42 8.13
CA ALA A 3 -4.64 -1.12 7.61
C ALA A 3 -4.53 -1.22 6.08
N GLY A 4 -5.48 -0.63 5.35
CA GLY A 4 -5.42 -0.55 3.89
C GLY A 4 -4.29 0.38 3.45
N VAL A 5 -4.44 1.66 3.74
CA VAL A 5 -3.41 2.68 3.50
C VAL A 5 -3.36 3.60 4.71
N TRP A 6 -2.17 3.77 5.30
CA TRP A 6 -1.96 4.71 6.40
C TRP A 6 -0.81 5.67 6.07
N SER A 7 -1.06 6.97 6.25
CA SER A 7 -0.08 8.04 6.07
C SER A 7 -0.04 8.99 7.27
N ASN A 8 1.06 9.71 7.45
CA ASN A 8 1.19 10.65 8.57
C ASN A 8 1.27 12.11 8.16
N GLY A 9 2.13 12.42 7.19
CA GLY A 9 2.31 13.75 6.65
C GLY A 9 1.22 14.16 5.66
N GLY A 10 0.30 13.25 5.33
CA GLY A 10 -0.80 13.49 4.40
C GLY A 10 -0.79 12.51 3.25
N ILE A 11 -1.88 12.48 2.50
CA ILE A 11 -1.95 11.78 1.21
C ILE A 11 -2.16 12.85 0.16
N GLN A 12 -1.21 13.02 -0.75
CA GLN A 12 -1.27 14.05 -1.80
C GLN A 12 -1.34 13.38 -3.16
N THR A 13 -2.49 13.58 -3.81
CA THR A 13 -2.73 13.11 -5.17
C THR A 13 -3.27 14.27 -6.01
N SER A 14 -3.56 14.03 -7.28
CA SER A 14 -4.20 14.99 -8.17
C SER A 14 -5.42 14.37 -8.82
N THR A 15 -6.42 15.20 -9.10
CA THR A 15 -7.55 14.82 -9.95
C THR A 15 -7.39 15.38 -11.36
N SER A 16 -7.99 14.70 -12.32
CA SER A 16 -8.18 15.19 -13.69
C SER A 16 -9.67 15.27 -14.00
N ARG A 17 -10.06 16.18 -14.89
CA ARG A 17 -11.46 16.31 -15.34
C ARG A 17 -11.60 16.03 -16.81
N LEU A 18 -12.62 15.27 -17.15
CA LEU A 18 -13.08 15.08 -18.51
C LEU A 18 -14.61 15.15 -18.55
N ALA A 19 -15.14 16.00 -19.44
CA ALA A 19 -16.57 16.30 -19.50
C ALA A 19 -17.11 16.72 -18.12
N GLU A 20 -18.15 16.05 -17.62
CA GLU A 20 -18.75 16.31 -16.30
C GLU A 20 -18.13 15.46 -15.18
N ASN A 21 -17.14 14.61 -15.48
CA ASN A 21 -16.59 13.65 -14.53
C ASN A 21 -15.17 14.03 -14.05
N THR A 22 -14.93 13.85 -12.75
CA THR A 22 -13.65 14.00 -12.07
C THR A 22 -13.05 12.61 -11.79
N PHE A 23 -11.80 12.41 -12.18
CA PHE A 23 -11.03 11.17 -12.03
C PHE A 23 -9.86 11.40 -11.07
N GLY A 24 -9.51 10.39 -10.28
CA GLY A 24 -8.49 10.49 -9.25
C GLY A 24 -8.07 9.12 -8.72
N SER A 25 -7.08 9.11 -7.81
CA SER A 25 -6.63 7.87 -7.15
C SER A 25 -7.63 7.43 -6.09
N TRP A 26 -7.76 6.14 -5.85
CA TRP A 26 -8.68 5.62 -4.84
C TRP A 26 -8.17 4.33 -4.15
N ALA A 27 -8.74 4.00 -3.00
CA ALA A 27 -8.53 2.73 -2.30
C ALA A 27 -9.87 2.03 -2.01
N GLU A 28 -9.91 0.69 -1.99
CA GLU A 28 -11.14 -0.09 -1.78
C GLU A 28 -11.69 0.06 -0.36
N TYR A 29 -10.81 -0.02 0.65
CA TYR A 29 -11.20 -0.07 2.04
C TYR A 29 -10.79 1.21 2.77
N GLU A 30 -9.79 1.17 3.64
CA GLU A 30 -9.49 2.28 4.55
C GLU A 30 -8.33 3.14 4.06
N LEU A 31 -8.54 4.46 4.05
CA LEU A 31 -7.51 5.48 3.91
C LEU A 31 -7.44 6.26 5.23
N ILE A 32 -6.36 6.13 6.00
CA ILE A 32 -6.17 6.89 7.24
C ILE A 32 -4.99 7.83 7.06
N SER A 33 -5.15 9.09 7.47
CA SER A 33 -4.04 10.04 7.47
C SER A 33 -4.10 11.01 8.64
N ASN A 34 -2.93 11.29 9.25
CA ASN A 34 -2.78 12.25 10.34
C ASN A 34 -2.71 13.72 9.90
N GLN A 35 -2.62 13.93 8.59
CA GLN A 35 -2.78 15.23 7.94
C GLN A 35 -3.79 15.11 6.79
N THR A 36 -4.05 16.21 6.10
CA THR A 36 -5.07 16.26 5.04
C THR A 36 -4.81 15.23 3.94
N ILE A 37 -5.87 14.50 3.55
CA ILE A 37 -5.93 13.71 2.34
C ILE A 37 -6.45 14.63 1.24
N ASN A 38 -5.66 14.84 0.18
CA ASN A 38 -6.03 15.66 -0.96
C ASN A 38 -6.20 14.78 -2.21
N SER A 39 -7.38 14.91 -2.84
CA SER A 39 -7.67 14.38 -4.18
C SER A 39 -7.69 12.85 -4.33
N MET A 40 -7.67 12.08 -3.23
CA MET A 40 -7.81 10.61 -3.18
C MET A 40 -9.08 10.21 -2.42
N ALA A 41 -9.76 9.12 -2.79
CA ALA A 41 -10.96 8.66 -2.08
C ALA A 41 -10.89 7.17 -1.71
N SER A 42 -11.37 6.81 -0.52
CA SER A 42 -11.65 5.42 -0.13
C SER A 42 -12.97 4.93 -0.73
N ALA A 43 -13.30 3.64 -0.53
CA ALA A 43 -14.51 3.00 -1.06
C ALA A 43 -14.69 3.21 -2.57
N SER A 44 -13.59 3.22 -3.31
CA SER A 44 -13.63 3.38 -4.76
C SER A 44 -14.25 4.69 -5.25
N GLY A 45 -14.12 5.79 -4.48
CA GLY A 45 -14.79 7.06 -4.79
C GLY A 45 -14.51 7.65 -6.19
N TYR A 46 -13.35 7.36 -6.78
CA TYR A 46 -13.00 7.78 -8.16
C TYR A 46 -13.08 6.66 -9.20
N ASN A 47 -13.60 5.48 -8.85
CA ASN A 47 -13.74 4.37 -9.78
C ASN A 47 -14.71 4.76 -10.91
N GLN A 48 -14.22 4.66 -12.16
CA GLN A 48 -14.91 5.11 -13.39
C GLN A 48 -15.22 6.62 -13.49
N GLY A 49 -14.66 7.44 -12.59
CA GLY A 49 -14.90 8.88 -12.55
C GLY A 49 -16.21 9.27 -11.83
N SER A 50 -16.16 10.37 -11.09
CA SER A 50 -17.31 10.91 -10.37
C SER A 50 -17.92 12.11 -11.10
N SER A 51 -19.24 12.12 -11.30
CA SER A 51 -19.97 13.30 -11.78
C SER A 51 -20.00 14.47 -10.78
N SER A 52 -19.45 14.26 -9.58
CA SER A 52 -19.28 15.30 -8.60
C SER A 52 -17.91 15.96 -8.71
N ASN A 53 -17.93 17.26 -8.48
CA ASN A 53 -16.74 18.12 -8.43
C ASN A 53 -16.31 18.45 -7.00
N SER A 54 -17.08 17.99 -6.02
CA SER A 54 -16.85 18.22 -4.60
C SER A 54 -16.20 16.98 -4.00
N TYR A 55 -14.96 17.11 -3.55
CA TYR A 55 -14.23 16.04 -2.87
C TYR A 55 -15.07 15.41 -1.74
N ASP A 56 -15.80 16.20 -0.96
CA ASP A 56 -16.64 15.71 0.16
C ASP A 56 -17.79 14.81 -0.30
N LYS A 57 -18.27 14.98 -1.54
CA LYS A 57 -19.29 14.12 -2.14
C LYS A 57 -18.72 12.82 -2.71
N ILE A 58 -17.43 12.81 -3.02
CA ILE A 58 -16.68 11.70 -3.62
C ILE A 58 -16.06 10.80 -2.53
N ALA A 59 -15.45 11.43 -1.52
CA ALA A 59 -14.64 10.81 -0.48
C ALA A 59 -15.42 10.61 0.84
N LYS A 60 -16.70 10.21 0.75
CA LYS A 60 -17.61 10.11 1.91
C LYS A 60 -17.17 9.16 3.00
N LEU A 61 -16.36 8.16 2.66
CA LEU A 61 -15.84 7.14 3.58
C LEU A 61 -14.35 7.34 3.88
N THR A 62 -13.79 8.50 3.53
CA THR A 62 -12.37 8.81 3.70
C THR A 62 -12.19 9.62 4.97
N PRO A 63 -11.76 9.02 6.10
CA PRO A 63 -11.48 9.77 7.31
C PRO A 63 -10.35 10.76 7.04
N ARG A 64 -10.64 12.05 7.18
CA ARG A 64 -9.69 13.15 6.94
C ARG A 64 -9.54 14.02 8.17
N THR A 65 -8.32 14.41 8.47
CA THR A 65 -8.06 15.52 9.38
C THR A 65 -8.26 16.83 8.62
N ASP A 66 -9.26 17.61 9.03
CA ASP A 66 -9.58 18.94 8.49
C ASP A 66 -9.99 19.87 9.65
N SER A 67 -9.72 21.15 9.48
CA SER A 67 -10.11 22.27 10.35
C SER A 67 -11.57 22.23 10.83
N GLN A 68 -12.49 21.66 10.04
CA GLN A 68 -13.91 21.53 10.39
C GLN A 68 -14.28 20.21 11.08
N LEU A 69 -13.54 19.13 10.83
CA LEU A 69 -13.91 17.77 11.24
C LEU A 69 -13.05 17.23 12.40
N GLY A 70 -11.96 17.93 12.75
CA GLY A 70 -11.04 17.52 13.82
C GLY A 70 -10.00 16.51 13.34
N ASN A 71 -9.17 16.02 14.26
CA ASN A 71 -8.10 15.06 13.96
C ASN A 71 -8.56 13.63 14.27
N TYR A 72 -8.51 12.74 13.28
CA TYR A 72 -9.00 11.36 13.39
C TYR A 72 -7.91 10.34 13.68
N SER A 73 -6.65 10.76 13.78
CA SER A 73 -5.54 9.90 14.19
C SER A 73 -4.77 10.50 15.37
N GLY A 74 -4.50 9.67 16.38
CA GLY A 74 -3.47 9.99 17.37
C GLY A 74 -2.13 10.17 16.67
N GLY A 75 -1.33 11.15 17.09
CA GLY A 75 -0.09 11.54 16.40
C GLY A 75 0.88 10.40 16.08
N TRP A 76 1.75 10.62 15.09
CA TRP A 76 2.80 9.68 14.59
C TRP A 76 3.50 8.86 15.67
N SER A 77 3.72 9.47 16.83
CA SER A 77 4.48 8.89 17.96
C SER A 77 3.77 7.74 18.68
N GLY A 78 2.59 7.28 18.24
CA GLY A 78 1.86 6.20 18.93
C GLY A 78 1.13 5.19 18.03
N SER A 79 1.38 5.11 16.72
CA SER A 79 0.69 4.11 15.88
C SER A 79 1.55 3.47 14.78
N ALA A 80 2.06 4.22 13.82
CA ALA A 80 2.75 3.60 12.67
C ALA A 80 4.26 3.40 12.84
N GLY A 81 4.96 4.35 13.47
CA GLY A 81 6.37 4.16 13.84
C GLY A 81 6.52 2.96 14.76
N GLU A 82 5.70 2.91 15.82
CA GLU A 82 5.59 1.78 16.74
C GLU A 82 5.14 0.48 16.04
N LEU A 83 4.25 0.53 15.04
CA LEU A 83 3.89 -0.65 14.27
C LEU A 83 5.10 -1.21 13.50
N ILE A 84 5.86 -0.34 12.84
CA ILE A 84 7.08 -0.74 12.12
C ILE A 84 8.11 -1.29 13.12
N ASP A 85 8.30 -0.65 14.27
CA ASP A 85 9.26 -1.07 15.29
C ASP A 85 8.84 -2.40 15.95
N ASN A 86 7.55 -2.60 16.23
CA ASN A 86 7.02 -3.88 16.71
C ASN A 86 7.16 -4.99 15.67
N PHE A 87 6.95 -4.68 14.39
CA PHE A 87 7.16 -5.63 13.30
C PHE A 87 8.64 -6.03 13.17
N LYS A 88 9.55 -5.05 13.25
CA LYS A 88 10.99 -5.27 13.31
C LYS A 88 11.39 -6.14 14.50
N ALA A 89 10.94 -5.81 15.70
CA ALA A 89 11.24 -6.57 16.91
C ALA A 89 10.87 -8.07 16.80
N ARG A 90 9.85 -8.39 15.99
CA ARG A 90 9.38 -9.77 15.78
C ARG A 90 10.21 -10.57 14.79
N TYR A 91 10.66 -9.96 13.68
CA TYR A 91 11.26 -10.71 12.55
C TYR A 91 12.71 -10.31 12.22
N GLU A 92 13.20 -9.18 12.72
CA GLU A 92 14.54 -8.68 12.39
C GLU A 92 15.64 -9.49 13.11
N GLY A 93 15.37 -10.00 14.32
CA GLY A 93 16.33 -10.79 15.09
C GLY A 93 16.71 -12.14 14.45
N SER A 94 15.88 -12.67 13.55
CA SER A 94 16.14 -13.90 12.79
C SER A 94 16.61 -13.62 11.34
N ALA A 95 16.82 -12.35 10.98
CA ALA A 95 17.14 -11.97 9.62
C ALA A 95 18.57 -12.33 9.24
N THR A 96 18.73 -12.99 8.10
CA THR A 96 20.04 -13.29 7.51
C THR A 96 20.60 -12.03 6.83
N THR A 97 21.88 -11.74 7.03
CA THR A 97 22.52 -10.59 6.38
C THR A 97 22.72 -10.84 4.89
N GLY A 98 22.42 -9.83 4.08
CA GLY A 98 22.49 -9.88 2.62
C GLY A 98 21.18 -10.37 2.02
N TRP A 99 20.55 -9.52 1.21
CA TRP A 99 19.38 -9.90 0.43
C TRP A 99 19.75 -10.94 -0.64
N ASP A 100 19.02 -12.05 -0.66
CA ASP A 100 19.21 -13.11 -1.65
C ASP A 100 17.89 -13.85 -1.88
N TYR A 101 17.20 -13.49 -2.97
CA TYR A 101 15.90 -14.06 -3.30
C TYR A 101 15.96 -15.60 -3.50
N SER A 102 17.11 -16.15 -3.94
CA SER A 102 17.25 -17.60 -4.16
C SER A 102 17.15 -18.43 -2.89
N LYS A 103 17.32 -17.79 -1.72
CA LYS A 103 17.25 -18.43 -0.40
C LYS A 103 15.86 -18.36 0.24
N VAL A 104 14.87 -17.78 -0.43
CA VAL A 104 13.48 -17.76 0.07
C VAL A 104 12.92 -19.18 0.02
N SER A 105 12.67 -19.76 1.19
CA SER A 105 12.10 -21.11 1.30
C SER A 105 10.65 -21.15 0.82
N SER A 106 10.23 -22.30 0.31
CA SER A 106 8.84 -22.58 -0.09
C SER A 106 8.15 -23.52 0.91
N ASP A 107 8.55 -23.49 2.18
CA ASP A 107 8.05 -24.38 3.24
C ASP A 107 6.92 -23.75 4.07
N GLY A 108 6.36 -22.63 3.60
CA GLY A 108 5.33 -21.87 4.31
C GLY A 108 5.86 -21.12 5.52
N LYS A 109 7.18 -20.97 5.68
CA LYS A 109 7.78 -20.14 6.74
C LYS A 109 8.28 -18.82 6.18
N ILE A 110 8.38 -17.84 7.09
CA ILE A 110 8.96 -16.54 6.78
C ILE A 110 10.48 -16.67 6.72
N THR A 111 11.05 -16.36 5.56
CA THR A 111 12.48 -16.09 5.41
C THR A 111 12.72 -14.60 5.66
N ALA A 112 13.59 -14.23 6.60
CA ALA A 112 13.91 -12.84 6.89
C ALA A 112 15.32 -12.48 6.41
N PHE A 113 15.48 -11.32 5.77
CA PHE A 113 16.76 -10.78 5.32
C PHE A 113 16.99 -9.38 5.85
N ARG A 114 18.26 -9.02 6.04
CA ARG A 114 18.69 -7.68 6.37
C ARG A 114 19.73 -7.17 5.39
N ALA A 115 19.51 -5.97 4.86
CA ALA A 115 20.41 -5.24 4.00
C ALA A 115 20.93 -3.99 4.72
N ALA A 116 22.26 -3.87 4.83
CA ALA A 116 22.91 -2.76 5.54
C ALA A 116 22.94 -1.44 4.75
N SER A 117 22.40 -1.42 3.54
CA SER A 117 22.36 -0.28 2.63
C SER A 117 21.14 -0.38 1.72
N GLY A 118 20.85 0.69 0.98
CA GLY A 118 19.78 0.69 -0.03
C GLY A 118 19.89 -0.42 -1.06
N ILE A 119 18.74 -0.90 -1.55
CA ILE A 119 18.60 -2.03 -2.48
C ILE A 119 17.60 -1.71 -3.59
N ASN A 120 17.85 -2.29 -4.76
CA ASN A 120 16.89 -2.33 -5.87
C ASN A 120 16.17 -3.68 -5.90
N PHE A 121 14.84 -3.68 -5.95
CA PHE A 121 14.03 -4.87 -6.20
C PHE A 121 13.48 -4.85 -7.63
N GLY A 122 13.41 -6.00 -8.29
CA GLY A 122 12.76 -6.11 -9.60
C GLY A 122 12.70 -7.54 -10.07
N GLY A 123 11.62 -7.90 -10.77
CA GLY A 123 11.46 -9.22 -11.40
C GLY A 123 11.24 -10.34 -10.39
N ILE A 124 10.59 -10.04 -9.27
CA ILE A 124 10.36 -11.01 -8.19
C ILE A 124 8.98 -11.63 -8.37
N THR A 125 8.90 -12.97 -8.32
CA THR A 125 7.63 -13.71 -8.32
C THR A 125 7.62 -14.72 -7.19
N LEU A 126 6.94 -14.41 -6.10
CA LEU A 126 6.77 -15.35 -4.99
C LEU A 126 5.73 -16.40 -5.36
N ASN A 127 6.11 -17.66 -5.23
CA ASN A 127 5.27 -18.82 -5.47
C ASN A 127 4.69 -19.35 -4.16
N ASN A 128 3.71 -20.23 -4.28
CA ASN A 128 3.09 -20.95 -3.17
C ASN A 128 4.12 -21.42 -2.11
N GLY A 129 3.87 -21.08 -0.84
CA GLY A 129 4.75 -21.39 0.29
C GLY A 129 5.92 -20.43 0.51
N GLN A 130 6.14 -19.44 -0.36
CA GLN A 130 7.23 -18.48 -0.22
C GLN A 130 6.78 -17.22 0.52
N SER A 131 7.31 -17.02 1.73
CA SER A 131 7.10 -15.78 2.50
C SER A 131 8.44 -15.13 2.82
N VAL A 132 8.56 -13.83 2.53
CA VAL A 132 9.81 -13.11 2.74
C VAL A 132 9.61 -11.74 3.38
N VAL A 133 10.46 -11.43 4.35
CA VAL A 133 10.56 -10.11 4.96
C VAL A 133 11.96 -9.57 4.72
N VAL A 134 12.06 -8.34 4.22
CA VAL A 134 13.36 -7.69 3.99
C VAL A 134 13.42 -6.39 4.77
N PHE A 135 14.44 -6.28 5.61
CA PHE A 135 14.80 -5.07 6.34
C PHE A 135 15.93 -4.36 5.60
N ILE A 136 15.75 -3.08 5.28
CA ILE A 136 16.71 -2.30 4.49
C ILE A 136 17.11 -1.04 5.26
N ASP A 137 18.40 -0.92 5.52
CA ASP A 137 19.04 0.26 6.09
C ASP A 137 19.39 1.28 4.99
N GLY A 138 18.37 1.84 4.35
CA GLY A 138 18.52 2.85 3.31
C GLY A 138 17.29 3.00 2.43
N ASP A 139 17.47 3.68 1.29
CA ASP A 139 16.44 3.85 0.28
C ASP A 139 16.24 2.56 -0.52
N VAL A 140 14.98 2.25 -0.83
CA VAL A 140 14.58 1.13 -1.68
C VAL A 140 14.13 1.67 -3.04
N THR A 141 14.58 1.04 -4.12
CA THR A 141 14.04 1.32 -5.46
C THR A 141 13.40 0.07 -6.06
N ILE A 142 12.11 0.12 -6.35
CA ILE A 142 11.41 -0.93 -7.09
C ILE A 142 11.54 -0.62 -8.57
N THR A 143 12.30 -1.46 -9.26
CA THR A 143 12.72 -1.31 -10.66
C THR A 143 11.90 -2.15 -11.63
N ASP A 144 11.21 -3.18 -11.15
CA ASP A 144 10.31 -4.02 -11.95
C ASP A 144 9.26 -4.66 -11.02
N ASN A 145 8.29 -5.37 -11.60
CA ASN A 145 7.14 -5.92 -10.88
C ASN A 145 7.54 -6.88 -9.76
N ILE A 146 6.72 -6.88 -8.71
CA ILE A 146 6.75 -7.84 -7.62
C ILE A 146 5.39 -8.55 -7.64
N ILE A 147 5.41 -9.84 -7.92
CA ILE A 147 4.20 -10.65 -8.09
C ILE A 147 4.13 -11.68 -6.98
N SER A 148 2.96 -11.85 -6.39
CA SER A 148 2.66 -12.95 -5.46
C SER A 148 1.67 -13.89 -6.13
N ASP A 149 2.18 -14.99 -6.68
CA ASP A 149 1.39 -16.01 -7.38
C ASP A 149 0.80 -17.01 -6.38
N LEU A 150 -0.46 -16.76 -6.02
CA LEU A 150 -1.24 -17.61 -5.13
C LEU A 150 -1.33 -19.07 -5.60
N GLY A 151 -1.23 -19.34 -6.91
CA GLY A 151 -1.38 -20.68 -7.48
C GLY A 151 -2.55 -21.47 -6.87
N ASN A 152 -2.25 -22.68 -6.38
CA ASN A 152 -3.18 -23.52 -5.63
C ASN A 152 -2.89 -23.51 -4.12
N ALA A 153 -2.69 -22.33 -3.51
CA ALA A 153 -2.51 -22.24 -2.06
C ALA A 153 -3.72 -22.82 -1.31
N THR A 154 -3.54 -23.99 -0.70
CA THR A 154 -4.59 -24.72 0.05
C THR A 154 -4.62 -24.39 1.53
N SER A 155 -3.69 -23.56 2.01
CA SER A 155 -3.55 -23.17 3.41
C SER A 155 -3.06 -21.73 3.51
N ALA A 156 -3.48 -21.03 4.57
CA ALA A 156 -3.06 -19.66 4.84
C ALA A 156 -1.53 -19.52 5.05
N MET A 157 -0.87 -20.58 5.55
CA MET A 157 0.60 -20.65 5.69
C MET A 157 1.33 -20.67 4.34
N ASN A 158 0.63 -21.04 3.26
CA ASN A 158 1.24 -21.14 1.94
C ASN A 158 0.96 -19.92 1.06
N ILE A 159 0.25 -18.91 1.58
CA ILE A 159 0.01 -17.67 0.87
C ILE A 159 1.36 -16.98 0.61
N PRO A 160 1.74 -16.73 -0.64
CA PRO A 160 2.96 -15.99 -0.94
C PRO A 160 2.82 -14.53 -0.52
N GLN A 161 3.81 -14.03 0.22
CA GLN A 161 3.80 -12.65 0.70
C GLN A 161 5.21 -12.11 0.82
N MET A 162 5.42 -10.92 0.26
CA MET A 162 6.61 -10.10 0.48
C MET A 162 6.29 -8.92 1.39
N VAL A 163 7.19 -8.64 2.35
CA VAL A 163 7.17 -7.43 3.18
C VAL A 163 8.49 -6.69 3.03
N ILE A 164 8.42 -5.42 2.66
CA ILE A 164 9.57 -4.53 2.48
C ILE A 164 9.54 -3.48 3.59
N VAL A 165 10.59 -3.47 4.41
CA VAL A 165 10.75 -2.51 5.52
C VAL A 165 11.98 -1.66 5.27
N ALA A 166 11.78 -0.40 4.89
CA ALA A 166 12.86 0.54 4.58
C ALA A 166 13.02 1.59 5.70
N SER A 167 14.26 1.87 6.10
CA SER A 167 14.57 3.03 6.94
C SER A 167 14.60 4.34 6.14
N GLY A 168 14.89 4.25 4.83
CA GLY A 168 14.84 5.33 3.86
C GLY A 168 13.53 5.38 3.06
N ASN A 169 13.55 6.11 1.94
CA ASN A 169 12.42 6.23 1.02
C ASN A 169 12.16 4.92 0.27
N ILE A 170 10.93 4.70 -0.17
CA ILE A 170 10.58 3.68 -1.15
C ILE A 170 10.24 4.39 -2.46
N ASN A 171 11.02 4.16 -3.50
CA ASN A 171 10.87 4.80 -4.81
C ASN A 171 10.50 3.73 -5.86
N VAL A 172 9.44 3.95 -6.64
CA VAL A 172 8.98 3.03 -7.68
C VAL A 172 9.26 3.63 -9.05
N LYS A 173 9.87 2.86 -9.95
CA LYS A 173 10.14 3.28 -11.34
C LYS A 173 8.86 3.21 -12.19
N ASN A 174 8.75 4.12 -13.16
CA ASN A 174 7.56 4.24 -14.02
C ASN A 174 7.21 2.94 -14.77
N ASN A 175 8.18 2.09 -15.12
CA ASN A 175 7.90 0.83 -15.82
C ASN A 175 7.21 -0.24 -14.93
N VAL A 176 7.19 -0.07 -13.61
CA VAL A 176 6.52 -1.00 -12.69
C VAL A 176 5.01 -0.79 -12.79
N THR A 177 4.28 -1.88 -13.00
CA THR A 177 2.82 -1.91 -13.15
C THR A 177 2.11 -2.65 -12.02
N GLN A 178 2.80 -3.53 -11.30
CA GLN A 178 2.22 -4.30 -10.20
C GLN A 178 3.23 -4.56 -9.07
N ILE A 179 2.78 -4.32 -7.83
CA ILE A 179 3.49 -4.62 -6.59
C ILE A 179 2.55 -5.38 -5.66
N ASP A 180 2.84 -6.66 -5.45
CA ASP A 180 2.15 -7.52 -4.49
C ASP A 180 3.02 -7.66 -3.23
N ALA A 181 3.08 -6.60 -2.43
CA ALA A 181 3.92 -6.54 -1.24
C ALA A 181 3.36 -5.57 -0.20
N TRP A 182 3.78 -5.77 1.05
CA TRP A 182 3.60 -4.77 2.10
C TRP A 182 4.76 -3.77 2.02
N LEU A 183 4.45 -2.48 1.98
CA LEU A 183 5.45 -1.41 1.86
C LEU A 183 5.47 -0.60 3.15
N LEU A 184 6.53 -0.75 3.95
CA LEU A 184 6.65 -0.14 5.26
C LEU A 184 7.87 0.79 5.30
N THR A 185 7.65 2.08 5.54
CA THR A 185 8.71 3.08 5.70
C THR A 185 8.28 4.18 6.66
N GLN A 186 9.24 4.77 7.36
CA GLN A 186 9.05 6.00 8.14
C GLN A 186 9.34 7.27 7.30
N LYS A 187 9.62 7.11 6.00
CA LYS A 187 9.92 8.18 5.03
C LYS A 187 8.87 8.21 3.91
N ASP A 188 9.22 8.69 2.73
CA ASP A 188 8.28 8.85 1.64
C ASP A 188 8.19 7.57 0.78
N LEU A 189 6.98 7.22 0.38
CA LEU A 189 6.71 6.31 -0.74
C LEU A 189 6.40 7.16 -1.99
N LYS A 190 7.23 7.05 -3.02
CA LYS A 190 7.00 7.67 -4.34
C LYS A 190 6.69 6.59 -5.36
N THR A 191 5.51 6.66 -5.95
CA THR A 191 5.11 5.66 -6.96
C THR A 191 5.69 5.94 -8.35
N CYS A 192 6.24 7.14 -8.55
CA CYS A 192 7.08 7.50 -9.68
C CYS A 192 8.32 8.26 -9.16
N ASP A 193 9.51 7.72 -9.40
CA ASP A 193 10.76 8.27 -8.88
C ASP A 193 11.32 9.44 -9.72
N ILE A 194 10.64 10.58 -9.66
CA ILE A 194 11.07 11.84 -10.30
C ILE A 194 10.78 13.03 -9.40
N VAL A 195 11.20 14.23 -9.79
CA VAL A 195 10.79 15.47 -9.09
C VAL A 195 9.34 15.84 -9.45
N LYS A 196 8.59 16.38 -8.48
CA LYS A 196 7.15 16.68 -8.59
C LYS A 196 6.80 17.48 -9.85
N ASP A 197 7.59 18.51 -10.18
CA ASP A 197 7.32 19.41 -11.31
C ASP A 197 7.62 18.78 -12.68
N SER A 198 8.21 17.58 -12.69
CA SER A 198 8.48 16.80 -13.91
C SER A 198 7.45 15.68 -14.13
N VAL A 199 6.42 15.58 -13.28
CA VAL A 199 5.35 14.59 -13.41
C VAL A 199 4.46 14.94 -14.60
N ASN A 200 4.50 14.06 -15.61
CA ASN A 200 3.71 14.14 -16.82
C ASN A 200 3.51 12.75 -17.43
N GLN A 201 2.69 12.65 -18.48
CA GLN A 201 2.34 11.39 -19.15
C GLN A 201 3.54 10.64 -19.73
N ASN A 202 4.62 11.32 -20.13
CA ASN A 202 5.81 10.65 -20.65
C ASN A 202 6.68 10.07 -19.52
N SER A 203 6.77 10.79 -18.40
CA SER A 203 7.62 10.40 -17.28
C SER A 203 6.97 9.39 -16.34
N CYS A 204 5.64 9.47 -16.15
CA CYS A 204 4.88 8.70 -15.17
C CYS A 204 3.55 8.16 -15.72
N GLY A 205 3.46 7.92 -17.03
CA GLY A 205 2.20 7.57 -17.71
C GLY A 205 1.70 6.15 -17.51
N ASN A 206 2.47 5.25 -16.88
CA ASN A 206 2.04 3.87 -16.68
C ASN A 206 1.22 3.72 -15.40
N SER A 207 0.16 2.89 -15.46
CA SER A 207 -0.65 2.58 -14.28
C SER A 207 0.10 1.68 -13.31
N LEU A 208 -0.15 1.85 -12.00
CA LEU A 208 0.42 1.01 -10.95
C LEU A 208 -0.66 0.41 -10.06
N LYS A 209 -0.61 -0.92 -9.87
CA LYS A 209 -1.44 -1.64 -8.92
C LYS A 209 -0.59 -2.08 -7.73
N ILE A 210 -0.92 -1.62 -6.52
CA ILE A 210 -0.30 -2.09 -5.28
C ILE A 210 -1.31 -2.94 -4.53
N ASN A 211 -0.97 -4.20 -4.32
CA ASN A 211 -1.78 -5.19 -3.62
C ASN A 211 -1.10 -5.52 -2.29
N GLY A 212 -1.41 -4.74 -1.26
CA GLY A 212 -0.88 -4.92 0.07
C GLY A 212 -0.98 -3.67 0.94
N PRO A 213 -0.85 -3.82 2.27
CA PRO A 213 -0.71 -2.71 3.21
C PRO A 213 0.44 -1.78 2.86
N ILE A 214 0.19 -0.48 3.05
CA ILE A 214 1.19 0.57 2.93
C ILE A 214 1.22 1.39 4.22
N VAL A 215 2.42 1.56 4.77
CA VAL A 215 2.71 2.47 5.87
C VAL A 215 3.87 3.36 5.43
N ALA A 216 3.62 4.66 5.31
CA ALA A 216 4.63 5.65 4.94
C ALA A 216 4.43 6.95 5.71
N ASN A 217 5.45 7.80 5.78
CA ASN A 217 5.25 9.16 6.26
C ASN A 217 4.45 9.99 5.24
N ASN A 218 4.84 9.95 3.96
CA ASN A 218 4.06 10.53 2.87
C ASN A 218 3.91 9.52 1.74
N ILE A 219 2.72 9.47 1.14
CA ILE A 219 2.48 8.74 -0.10
C ILE A 219 2.34 9.75 -1.23
N LYS A 220 3.26 9.66 -2.19
CA LYS A 220 3.37 10.49 -3.39
C LYS A 220 2.93 9.67 -4.59
N SER A 221 1.61 9.64 -4.80
CA SER A 221 0.93 8.99 -5.92
C SER A 221 1.09 9.86 -7.16
N TRP A 222 2.15 9.62 -7.93
CA TRP A 222 2.58 10.47 -9.05
C TRP A 222 2.39 9.80 -10.42
N ARG A 223 1.56 8.76 -10.53
CA ARG A 223 1.22 8.24 -11.87
C ARG A 223 0.19 9.12 -12.56
N THR A 224 0.24 9.09 -13.87
CA THR A 224 -0.57 9.92 -14.77
C THR A 224 -1.25 9.09 -15.86
N SER A 225 -1.30 7.76 -15.71
CA SER A 225 -2.08 6.91 -16.61
C SER A 225 -3.55 7.35 -16.65
N GLY A 226 -4.18 7.21 -17.81
CA GLY A 226 -5.55 7.67 -18.04
C GLY A 226 -5.73 9.18 -18.23
N SER A 227 -4.69 10.01 -18.05
CA SER A 227 -4.82 11.48 -18.17
C SER A 227 -4.99 12.03 -19.60
N GLY A 228 -4.79 11.22 -20.64
CA GLY A 228 -4.74 11.69 -22.04
C GLY A 228 -5.64 10.99 -23.07
N SER A 229 -6.20 9.80 -22.79
CA SER A 229 -6.94 9.05 -23.83
C SER A 229 -7.92 7.99 -23.30
N ASP A 230 -7.59 7.27 -22.23
CA ASP A 230 -8.47 6.29 -21.59
C ASP A 230 -8.69 6.66 -20.12
N TYR A 231 -9.52 7.67 -19.92
CA TYR A 231 -9.84 8.25 -18.62
C TYR A 231 -10.59 7.29 -17.69
N SER A 232 -11.09 6.17 -18.21
CA SER A 232 -11.81 5.17 -17.43
C SER A 232 -10.88 4.37 -16.49
N GLN A 233 -9.58 4.38 -16.76
CA GLN A 233 -8.60 3.62 -15.97
C GLN A 233 -7.91 4.49 -14.92
N PRO A 234 -7.91 4.09 -13.63
CA PRO A 234 -7.21 4.81 -12.60
C PRO A 234 -5.69 4.74 -12.81
N ALA A 235 -5.01 5.85 -12.53
CA ALA A 235 -3.56 5.91 -12.62
C ALA A 235 -2.87 4.98 -11.60
N GLU A 236 -3.49 4.83 -10.42
CA GLU A 236 -2.98 4.04 -9.30
C GLU A 236 -4.12 3.36 -8.58
N ILE A 237 -3.92 2.09 -8.24
CA ILE A 237 -4.90 1.25 -7.55
C ILE A 237 -4.23 0.70 -6.30
N TYR A 238 -4.82 0.95 -5.15
CA TYR A 238 -4.38 0.43 -3.85
C TYR A 238 -5.40 -0.57 -3.33
N ASN A 239 -5.06 -1.85 -3.44
CA ASN A 239 -5.91 -2.93 -2.96
C ASN A 239 -5.35 -3.52 -1.69
N LEU A 240 -6.24 -3.77 -0.76
CA LEU A 240 -5.95 -4.56 0.42
C LEU A 240 -6.61 -5.92 0.23
N ARG A 241 -5.84 -6.87 -0.28
CA ARG A 241 -6.35 -8.22 -0.53
C ARG A 241 -6.60 -8.96 0.78
N SER A 242 -7.62 -9.80 0.81
CA SER A 242 -7.99 -10.60 1.99
C SER A 242 -6.92 -11.62 2.38
N ASP A 243 -6.12 -12.07 1.43
CA ASP A 243 -5.00 -12.99 1.68
C ASP A 243 -3.86 -12.36 2.49
N ALA A 244 -3.63 -11.04 2.40
CA ALA A 244 -2.70 -10.34 3.26
C ALA A 244 -3.10 -10.48 4.75
N TYR A 245 -4.41 -10.46 5.04
CA TYR A 245 -4.91 -10.70 6.39
C TYR A 245 -4.75 -12.15 6.82
N LEU A 246 -5.10 -13.10 5.94
CA LEU A 246 -4.98 -14.53 6.23
C LEU A 246 -3.52 -14.93 6.47
N TRP A 247 -2.59 -14.39 5.69
CA TRP A 247 -1.15 -14.56 5.88
C TRP A 247 -0.71 -14.00 7.24
N ALA A 248 -1.13 -12.77 7.55
CA ALA A 248 -0.76 -12.12 8.81
C ALA A 248 -1.28 -12.88 10.04
N ASP A 249 -2.50 -13.44 9.94
CA ASP A 249 -3.12 -14.25 10.98
C ASP A 249 -2.39 -15.59 11.17
N ALA A 250 -2.13 -16.31 10.07
CA ALA A 250 -1.40 -17.58 10.08
C ALA A 250 0.01 -17.45 10.66
N HIS A 251 0.65 -16.28 10.50
CA HIS A 251 1.96 -15.97 11.04
C HIS A 251 1.94 -15.16 12.33
N SER A 252 0.78 -14.90 12.92
CA SER A 252 0.66 -14.30 14.25
C SER A 252 0.95 -15.36 15.33
N SER A 253 1.61 -14.99 16.44
CA SER A 253 2.09 -15.95 17.46
C SER A 253 1.25 -15.93 18.74
N GLY A 254 0.01 -15.49 18.63
CA GLY A 254 -0.96 -15.48 19.73
C GLY A 254 -2.29 -15.98 19.21
N GLU A 255 -3.26 -16.19 20.10
CA GLU A 255 -4.66 -16.36 19.72
C GLU A 255 -5.14 -15.11 18.98
N GLY A 256 -4.85 -15.03 17.68
CA GLY A 256 -5.27 -13.97 16.78
C GLY A 256 -6.78 -14.03 16.66
N LYS A 257 -7.48 -13.28 17.51
CA LYS A 257 -8.93 -13.22 17.46
C LYS A 257 -9.35 -12.22 16.41
N ILE A 258 -9.86 -12.70 15.28
CA ILE A 258 -10.67 -11.88 14.37
C ILE A 258 -12.01 -11.62 15.08
N ILE A 259 -12.17 -10.43 15.67
CA ILE A 259 -13.43 -10.02 16.30
C ILE A 259 -14.16 -9.11 15.31
N THR A 260 -15.29 -9.57 14.80
CA THR A 260 -16.28 -8.68 14.17
C THR A 260 -16.81 -7.76 15.26
N THR A 261 -16.31 -6.53 15.32
CA THR A 261 -16.69 -5.57 16.38
C THR A 261 -18.07 -4.97 16.15
N ARG A 262 -18.63 -5.07 14.93
CA ARG A 262 -19.97 -4.59 14.61
C ARG A 262 -20.54 -5.21 13.32
N THR A 263 -21.65 -5.93 13.44
CA THR A 263 -22.54 -6.25 12.31
C THR A 263 -23.80 -5.43 12.50
N ASN A 264 -24.14 -4.56 11.55
CA ASN A 264 -25.35 -3.75 11.61
C ASN A 264 -26.29 -4.21 10.49
N GLU A 265 -27.20 -5.13 10.82
CA GLU A 265 -28.29 -5.55 9.94
C GLU A 265 -29.32 -4.42 9.88
N LEU A 266 -29.56 -3.87 8.69
CA LEU A 266 -30.65 -2.92 8.47
C LEU A 266 -31.90 -3.72 8.08
N PRO A 267 -33.03 -3.57 8.80
CA PRO A 267 -34.27 -4.24 8.41
C PRO A 267 -34.73 -3.74 7.03
N VAL A 268 -35.11 -4.69 6.17
CA VAL A 268 -35.83 -4.41 4.93
C VAL A 268 -37.09 -3.63 5.27
N ARG A 269 -37.20 -2.40 4.75
CA ARG A 269 -38.45 -1.64 4.80
C ARG A 269 -39.22 -1.89 3.50
N PHE A 270 -40.47 -2.31 3.64
CA PHE A 270 -41.49 -2.19 2.61
C PHE A 270 -42.13 -0.81 2.69
#